data_AF-A0C013-F1
#
_entry.id   AF-A0C013-F1
#
_cell.length_a   1.000
_cell.length_b   1.000
_cell.length_c   1.000
_cell.angle_alpha   90.00
_cell.angle_beta   90.00
_cell.angle_gamma   90.00
#
_symmetry.space_group_name_H-M   'P 1'
#
loop_
_entity.id
_entity.type
_entity.pdbx_description
1 polymer ?
#
loop_
_entity_poly.entity_id
_entity_poly.type
_entity_poly.pdbx_seq_one_letter_code
_entity_poly.pdbx_strand_id
1 'polypeptide(L)'
;MVQECQHKKKNEILRKLPDSYINVFEQLSVKPGAQLYCAYESFEQKNPIEDDELRNSKSLLSEAVSDCVRCAQFEINPEYQIKLLKSGNYGKIFLGTQNLDPNIFNETARYLRVVNSLRRGGGVGGRVVTYEQVLQLIKIPDIMIGLLLRYNLHYLAVEVSNFLKFQIKQRASIYTHWACRKVEVQEDDDVLCEIIKEKIKEERGVSFTQIAQKSIEIGKQQLALKLLDNEQSLSKRIPVLIWMANFQSANNNNSYYEKALADAIISKDSNLLYFVIMKFLKTEMNETYKFSTLVRQDPVSQALNFDDKYLQKYLQYYKKFDECGLLAINQAYQQNNLDEKIKFLDQALKYFADDETDQFYKRIIAEQIIILKDLKSEVEKGRKKPNQNIMEERPINSIMEAFFVKDKPDFAHEFAKTYKIPDRRIYLTRVKTLINKKNWDELDKFMQEKNKKSIIIPYELVAELLFKADQEERGISILMKMPDVEESCRTLIRIGQQSSAVQVAINNKKIQLLYDIRGLIFDNSAKALLETYLSQNQK
;
A
#
# COMPACT_ATOMS: atom_id res chain seq x y z
N MET A 1 38.98 15.45 -56.81
CA MET A 1 39.64 14.23 -56.27
C MET A 1 40.44 14.63 -55.04
N VAL A 2 39.82 14.56 -53.86
CA VAL A 2 40.53 14.67 -52.58
C VAL A 2 40.47 13.26 -51.99
N GLN A 3 41.56 12.52 -52.09
CA GLN A 3 41.73 11.27 -51.36
C GLN A 3 41.93 11.66 -49.89
N GLU A 4 40.86 11.58 -49.10
CA GLU A 4 41.00 11.50 -47.64
C GLU A 4 41.71 10.18 -47.31
N CYS A 5 43.02 10.26 -47.10
CA CYS A 5 43.78 9.22 -46.41
C CYS A 5 43.21 9.07 -45.00
N GLN A 6 42.20 8.20 -44.84
CA GLN A 6 41.80 7.68 -43.54
C GLN A 6 42.98 6.90 -42.96
N HIS A 7 43.86 7.58 -42.23
CA HIS A 7 44.81 6.92 -41.35
C HIS A 7 44.01 6.05 -40.38
N LYS A 8 44.03 4.73 -40.57
CA LYS A 8 43.57 3.76 -39.58
C LYS A 8 44.34 4.03 -38.30
N LYS A 9 43.72 4.74 -37.34
CA LYS A 9 44.27 4.94 -36.01
C LYS A 9 44.48 3.56 -35.39
N LYS A 10 45.73 3.10 -35.34
CA LYS A 10 46.11 1.89 -34.64
C LYS A 10 46.31 2.27 -33.19
N ASN A 11 45.56 1.62 -32.30
CA ASN A 11 45.85 1.69 -30.88
C ASN A 11 47.01 0.74 -30.60
N GLU A 12 48.01 1.18 -29.87
CA GLU A 12 49.17 0.39 -29.47
C GLU A 12 49.26 0.39 -27.94
N ILE A 13 49.77 -0.69 -27.35
CA ILE A 13 49.96 -0.81 -25.91
C ILE A 13 51.45 -1.05 -25.62
N LEU A 14 52.02 -0.20 -24.77
CA LEU A 14 53.36 -0.40 -24.24
C LEU A 14 53.25 -1.20 -22.94
N ARG A 15 53.99 -2.31 -22.85
CA ARG A 15 54.01 -3.16 -21.66
C ARG A 15 55.43 -3.62 -21.37
N LYS A 16 55.79 -3.71 -20.09
CA LYS A 16 57.01 -4.38 -19.65
C LYS A 16 56.90 -5.88 -19.96
N LEU A 17 57.97 -6.45 -20.53
CA LEU A 17 58.06 -7.90 -20.74
C LEU A 17 58.16 -8.59 -19.36
N PRO A 18 57.31 -9.61 -19.07
CA PRO A 18 57.40 -10.35 -17.83
C PRO A 18 58.58 -11.32 -17.86
N ASP A 19 59.12 -11.65 -16.68
CA ASP A 19 60.27 -12.54 -16.57
C ASP A 19 60.01 -13.91 -17.23
N SER A 20 58.78 -14.45 -17.11
CA SER A 20 58.35 -15.67 -17.81
C SER A 20 58.46 -15.60 -19.34
N TYR A 21 58.27 -14.42 -19.95
CA TYR A 21 58.41 -14.25 -21.40
C TYR A 21 59.89 -14.20 -21.80
N ILE A 22 60.71 -13.51 -21.00
CA ILE A 22 62.16 -13.48 -21.17
C ILE A 22 62.71 -14.91 -21.02
N ASN A 23 62.29 -15.64 -20.00
CA ASN A 23 62.75 -17.00 -19.74
C ASN A 23 62.55 -17.96 -20.92
N VAL A 24 61.48 -17.78 -21.71
CA VAL A 24 61.11 -18.63 -22.83
C VAL A 24 61.70 -18.16 -24.17
N PHE A 25 61.69 -16.85 -24.45
CA PHE A 25 62.05 -16.30 -25.77
C PHE A 25 63.40 -15.58 -25.83
N GLU A 26 64.11 -15.42 -24.71
CA GLU A 26 65.47 -14.87 -24.73
C GLU A 26 66.41 -15.77 -25.55
N GLN A 27 67.17 -15.16 -26.46
CA GLN A 27 68.08 -15.88 -27.34
C GLN A 27 69.14 -16.62 -26.50
N LEU A 28 69.35 -17.91 -26.79
CA LEU A 28 70.29 -18.78 -26.05
C LEU A 28 69.94 -18.98 -24.57
N SER A 29 68.68 -18.77 -24.17
CA SER A 29 68.22 -19.04 -22.81
C SER A 29 68.36 -20.53 -22.45
N VAL A 30 69.05 -20.81 -21.34
CA VAL A 30 69.18 -22.16 -20.74
C VAL A 30 68.12 -22.37 -19.64
N LYS A 31 67.16 -21.44 -19.50
CA LYS A 31 66.15 -21.54 -18.45
C LYS A 31 65.13 -22.65 -18.73
N PRO A 32 64.50 -23.24 -17.70
CA PRO A 32 63.58 -24.37 -17.84
C PRO A 32 62.43 -24.12 -18.83
N GLY A 33 61.89 -22.89 -18.90
CA GLY A 33 60.83 -22.51 -19.83
C GLY A 33 61.25 -22.58 -21.31
N ALA A 34 62.45 -22.10 -21.65
CA ALA A 34 63.00 -22.19 -23.01
C ALA A 34 63.31 -23.64 -23.39
N GLN A 35 63.90 -24.42 -22.47
CA GLN A 35 64.17 -25.84 -22.70
C GLN A 35 62.89 -26.63 -23.00
N LEU A 36 61.81 -26.39 -22.26
CA LEU A 36 60.52 -27.04 -22.50
C LEU A 36 59.90 -26.63 -23.84
N TYR A 37 60.00 -25.34 -24.20
CA TYR A 37 59.50 -24.84 -25.48
C TYR A 37 60.26 -25.46 -26.67
N CYS A 38 61.60 -25.48 -26.61
CA CYS A 38 62.46 -26.11 -27.62
C CYS A 38 62.24 -27.63 -27.71
N ALA A 39 62.08 -28.32 -26.57
CA ALA A 39 61.77 -29.74 -26.54
C ALA A 39 60.43 -30.04 -27.25
N TYR A 40 59.41 -29.18 -27.05
CA TYR A 40 58.14 -29.30 -27.75
C TYR A 40 58.26 -29.02 -29.26
N GLU A 41 58.98 -27.99 -29.68
CA GLU A 41 59.19 -27.70 -31.11
C GLU A 41 59.94 -28.85 -31.80
N SER A 42 60.94 -29.42 -31.14
CA SER A 42 61.72 -30.56 -31.64
C SER A 42 60.87 -31.84 -31.72
N PHE A 43 59.98 -32.04 -30.75
CA PHE A 43 58.96 -33.09 -30.80
C PHE A 43 57.98 -32.90 -31.97
N GLU A 44 57.48 -31.67 -32.20
CA GLU A 44 56.59 -31.37 -33.33
C GLU A 44 57.29 -31.62 -34.69
N GLN A 45 58.61 -31.38 -34.77
CA GLN A 45 59.46 -31.67 -35.92
C GLN A 45 59.90 -33.14 -36.05
N LYS A 46 59.47 -34.02 -35.13
CA LYS A 46 59.85 -35.45 -35.05
C LYS A 46 61.34 -35.74 -34.82
N ASN A 47 62.08 -34.77 -34.29
CA ASN A 47 63.50 -34.91 -33.93
C ASN A 47 63.66 -34.60 -32.43
N PRO A 48 63.31 -35.52 -31.52
CA PRO A 48 63.30 -35.24 -30.08
C PRO A 48 64.72 -34.99 -29.57
N ILE A 49 64.91 -33.86 -28.87
CA ILE A 49 66.13 -33.55 -28.11
C ILE A 49 66.01 -34.23 -26.74
N GLU A 50 67.13 -34.68 -26.17
CA GLU A 50 67.18 -35.23 -24.81
C GLU A 50 66.71 -34.18 -23.77
N ASP A 51 65.61 -34.47 -23.09
CA ASP A 51 64.95 -33.63 -22.08
C ASP A 51 64.86 -34.33 -20.71
N ASP A 52 65.62 -35.41 -20.51
CA ASP A 52 65.54 -36.28 -19.31
C ASP A 52 65.90 -35.54 -18.01
N GLU A 53 66.84 -34.58 -18.05
CA GLU A 53 67.19 -33.75 -16.88
C GLU A 53 66.02 -32.87 -16.42
N LEU A 54 65.28 -32.32 -17.38
CA LEU A 54 64.10 -31.48 -17.13
C LEU A 54 62.92 -32.34 -16.64
N ARG A 55 62.74 -33.55 -17.20
CA ARG A 55 61.69 -34.50 -16.78
C ARG A 55 61.91 -35.04 -15.37
N ASN A 56 63.17 -35.31 -14.99
CA ASN A 56 63.52 -35.84 -13.67
C ASN A 56 63.30 -34.79 -12.55
N SER A 57 63.41 -33.50 -12.88
CA SER A 57 63.28 -32.40 -11.94
C SER A 57 61.85 -31.84 -11.88
N LYS A 58 60.97 -32.46 -11.08
CA LYS A 58 59.54 -32.06 -10.96
C LYS A 58 59.31 -30.60 -10.57
N SER A 59 60.20 -29.97 -9.81
CA SER A 59 60.12 -28.54 -9.43
C SER A 59 60.39 -27.63 -10.63
N LEU A 60 61.50 -27.84 -11.33
CA LEU A 60 61.89 -27.06 -12.52
C LEU A 60 60.87 -27.21 -13.66
N LEU A 61 60.32 -28.41 -13.82
CA LEU A 61 59.27 -28.67 -14.80
C LEU A 61 57.96 -27.94 -14.46
N SER A 62 57.60 -27.84 -13.18
CA SER A 62 56.43 -27.07 -12.76
C SER A 62 56.60 -25.57 -13.01
N GLU A 63 57.81 -25.04 -12.81
CA GLU A 63 58.17 -23.66 -13.13
C GLU A 63 58.12 -23.42 -14.65
N ALA A 64 58.72 -24.31 -15.46
CA ALA A 64 58.71 -24.25 -16.92
C ALA A 64 57.28 -24.25 -17.49
N VAL A 65 56.41 -25.10 -16.97
CA VAL A 65 55.00 -25.15 -17.35
C VAL A 65 54.28 -23.86 -16.97
N SER A 66 54.54 -23.32 -15.77
CA SER A 66 53.95 -22.06 -15.33
C SER A 66 54.42 -20.87 -16.19
N ASP A 67 55.69 -20.86 -16.60
CA ASP A 67 56.26 -19.85 -17.48
C ASP A 67 55.66 -19.91 -18.87
N CYS A 68 55.49 -21.10 -19.45
CA CYS A 68 54.81 -21.28 -20.73
C CYS A 68 53.36 -20.76 -20.70
N VAL A 69 52.63 -21.02 -19.61
CA VAL A 69 51.25 -20.54 -19.42
C VAL A 69 51.20 -19.02 -19.28
N ARG A 70 52.05 -18.42 -18.43
CA ARG A 70 52.12 -16.95 -18.26
C ARG A 70 52.58 -16.25 -19.53
N CYS A 71 53.52 -16.83 -20.25
CA CYS A 71 53.98 -16.37 -21.55
C CYS A 71 52.82 -16.36 -22.56
N ALA A 72 52.01 -17.44 -22.60
CA ALA A 72 50.81 -17.49 -23.44
C ALA A 72 49.76 -16.44 -23.07
N GLN A 73 49.62 -16.09 -21.79
CA GLN A 73 48.73 -15.03 -21.32
C GLN A 73 49.21 -13.63 -21.75
N PHE A 74 50.52 -13.42 -21.80
CA PHE A 74 51.11 -12.18 -22.26
C PHE A 74 50.98 -12.02 -23.78
N GLU A 75 51.23 -13.08 -24.53
CA GLU A 75 51.33 -13.05 -26.00
C GLU A 75 50.05 -12.54 -26.69
N ILE A 76 50.22 -11.90 -27.85
CA ILE A 76 49.12 -11.31 -28.64
C ILE A 76 48.78 -12.20 -29.83
N ASN A 77 49.80 -12.77 -30.49
CA ASN A 77 49.58 -13.60 -31.66
C ASN A 77 48.99 -14.97 -31.26
N PRO A 78 47.82 -15.34 -31.79
CA PRO A 78 47.16 -16.60 -31.45
C PRO A 78 47.99 -17.85 -31.79
N GLU A 79 48.85 -17.80 -32.80
CA GLU A 79 49.69 -18.94 -33.19
C GLU A 79 50.71 -19.28 -32.09
N TYR A 80 51.42 -18.25 -31.60
CA TYR A 80 52.36 -18.41 -30.50
C TYR A 80 51.66 -18.78 -29.19
N GLN A 81 50.49 -18.21 -28.90
CA GLN A 81 49.69 -18.64 -27.73
C GLN A 81 49.36 -20.14 -27.78
N ILE A 82 48.93 -20.66 -28.94
CA ILE A 82 48.61 -22.08 -29.12
C ILE A 82 49.87 -22.94 -28.93
N LYS A 83 51.00 -22.54 -29.52
CA LYS A 83 52.29 -23.24 -29.35
C LYS A 83 52.71 -23.29 -27.88
N LEU A 84 52.72 -22.15 -27.18
CA LEU A 84 53.09 -22.07 -25.77
C LEU A 84 52.19 -22.93 -24.87
N LEU A 85 50.88 -22.95 -25.11
CA LEU A 85 49.96 -23.81 -24.36
C LEU A 85 50.18 -25.29 -24.65
N LYS A 86 50.51 -25.66 -25.89
CA LYS A 86 50.86 -27.04 -26.27
C LYS A 86 52.19 -27.47 -25.62
N SER A 87 53.21 -26.61 -25.60
CA SER A 87 54.47 -26.85 -24.89
C SER A 87 54.25 -27.06 -23.39
N GLY A 88 53.42 -26.21 -22.76
CA GLY A 88 53.03 -26.38 -21.37
C GLY A 88 52.26 -27.69 -21.13
N ASN A 89 51.35 -28.07 -22.04
CA ASN A 89 50.61 -29.32 -21.94
C ASN A 89 51.51 -30.55 -22.14
N TYR A 90 52.54 -30.47 -22.98
CA TYR A 90 53.57 -31.49 -23.10
C TYR A 90 54.31 -31.68 -21.77
N GLY A 91 54.76 -30.58 -21.13
CA GLY A 91 55.37 -30.64 -19.80
C GLY A 91 54.43 -31.17 -18.71
N LYS A 92 53.13 -30.86 -18.81
CA LYS A 92 52.09 -31.36 -17.88
C LYS A 92 52.00 -32.88 -17.86
N ILE A 93 52.24 -33.58 -18.98
CA ILE A 93 52.14 -35.05 -19.05
C ILE A 93 53.14 -35.71 -18.06
N PHE A 94 54.31 -35.10 -17.88
CA PHE A 94 55.35 -35.60 -16.99
C PHE A 94 55.18 -35.11 -15.54
N LEU A 95 54.29 -34.14 -15.30
CA LEU A 95 53.88 -33.70 -13.97
C LEU A 95 52.69 -34.53 -13.48
N GLY A 96 52.84 -35.19 -12.33
CA GLY A 96 51.71 -35.83 -11.64
C GLY A 96 50.65 -34.82 -11.18
N THR A 97 49.44 -35.31 -10.84
CA THR A 97 48.27 -34.51 -10.45
C THR A 97 48.44 -33.64 -9.19
N GLN A 98 49.52 -33.80 -8.44
CA GLN A 98 49.73 -33.10 -7.15
C GLN A 98 50.44 -31.75 -7.26
N ASN A 99 51.11 -31.45 -8.38
CA ASN A 99 51.99 -30.27 -8.50
C ASN A 99 51.39 -29.12 -9.32
N LEU A 100 50.26 -29.33 -9.98
CA LEU A 100 49.65 -28.33 -10.85
C LEU A 100 48.12 -28.36 -10.71
N ASP A 101 47.50 -27.20 -10.62
CA ASP A 101 46.04 -27.11 -10.67
C ASP A 101 45.54 -27.62 -12.05
N PRO A 102 44.67 -28.65 -12.07
CA PRO A 102 44.18 -29.27 -13.29
C PRO A 102 43.47 -28.28 -14.22
N ASN A 103 42.91 -27.19 -13.70
CA ASN A 103 42.07 -26.25 -14.43
C ASN A 103 42.85 -25.12 -15.12
N ILE A 104 44.11 -24.88 -14.75
CA ILE A 104 44.91 -23.72 -15.24
C ILE A 104 44.87 -23.61 -16.77
N PHE A 105 45.09 -24.72 -17.48
CA PHE A 105 45.10 -24.73 -18.95
C PHE A 105 43.72 -24.47 -19.55
N ASN A 106 42.68 -25.09 -18.98
CA ASN A 106 41.32 -24.95 -19.47
C ASN A 106 40.82 -23.52 -19.26
N GLU A 107 41.07 -22.94 -18.09
CA GLU A 107 40.73 -21.55 -17.79
C GLU A 107 41.53 -20.56 -18.63
N THR A 108 42.85 -20.76 -18.75
CA THR A 108 43.70 -19.89 -19.58
C THR A 108 43.25 -19.92 -21.04
N ALA A 109 42.99 -21.10 -21.61
CA ALA A 109 42.48 -21.22 -22.97
C ALA A 109 41.08 -20.59 -23.11
N ARG A 110 40.19 -20.78 -22.13
CA ARG A 110 38.85 -20.18 -22.09
C ARG A 110 38.93 -18.66 -22.15
N TYR A 111 39.74 -18.04 -21.30
CA TYR A 111 39.88 -16.59 -21.25
C TYR A 111 40.63 -16.04 -22.46
N LEU A 112 41.65 -16.73 -22.98
CA LEU A 112 42.34 -16.34 -24.20
C LEU A 112 41.41 -16.34 -25.42
N ARG A 113 40.44 -17.25 -25.52
CA ARG A 113 39.41 -17.19 -26.58
C ARG A 113 38.61 -15.90 -26.53
N VAL A 114 38.20 -15.45 -25.34
CA VAL A 114 37.48 -14.18 -25.15
C VAL A 114 38.38 -12.99 -25.49
N VAL A 115 39.60 -12.97 -24.95
CA VAL A 115 40.62 -11.94 -25.24
C VAL A 115 40.86 -11.81 -26.74
N ASN A 116 41.08 -12.94 -27.42
CA ASN A 116 41.31 -12.96 -28.85
C ASN A 116 40.07 -12.57 -29.65
N SER A 117 38.87 -12.87 -29.18
CA SER A 117 37.63 -12.41 -29.84
C SER A 117 37.48 -10.88 -29.75
N LEU A 118 37.87 -10.29 -28.62
CA LEU A 118 37.92 -8.83 -28.44
C LEU A 118 39.02 -8.16 -29.28
N ARG A 119 40.14 -8.87 -29.53
CA ARG A 119 41.27 -8.40 -30.35
C ARG A 119 41.04 -8.59 -31.86
N ARG A 120 40.49 -9.75 -32.28
CA ARG A 120 40.30 -10.19 -33.69
C ARG A 120 39.12 -9.53 -34.39
N GLY A 121 38.30 -8.73 -33.70
CA GLY A 121 37.26 -7.92 -34.33
C GLY A 121 37.88 -6.84 -35.23
N GLY A 122 38.36 -7.20 -36.42
CA GLY A 122 39.09 -6.36 -37.38
C GLY A 122 38.29 -5.22 -38.02
N GLY A 123 37.19 -4.81 -37.40
CA GLY A 123 36.45 -3.57 -37.71
C GLY A 123 36.54 -2.56 -36.57
N VAL A 124 35.56 -1.66 -36.49
CA VAL A 124 35.41 -0.51 -35.55
C VAL A 124 35.52 -0.88 -34.04
N GLY A 125 35.76 -2.15 -33.67
CA GLY A 125 35.78 -2.67 -32.31
C GLY A 125 37.01 -3.49 -31.91
N GLY A 126 38.08 -3.56 -32.71
CA GLY A 126 39.31 -4.27 -32.34
C GLY A 126 40.01 -3.59 -31.16
N ARG A 127 40.05 -4.26 -30.00
CA ARG A 127 40.61 -3.69 -28.77
C ARG A 127 41.98 -4.25 -28.47
N VAL A 128 42.88 -3.35 -28.09
CA VAL A 128 44.12 -3.73 -27.44
C VAL A 128 43.84 -3.93 -25.96
N VAL A 129 43.42 -5.14 -25.62
CA VAL A 129 43.15 -5.56 -24.24
C VAL A 129 44.15 -6.62 -23.81
N THR A 130 44.65 -6.49 -22.58
CA THR A 130 45.52 -7.50 -21.97
C THR A 130 44.69 -8.64 -21.38
N TYR A 131 45.31 -9.80 -21.21
CA TYR A 131 44.68 -10.93 -20.53
C TYR A 131 44.23 -10.56 -19.11
N GLU A 132 45.07 -9.86 -18.36
CA GLU A 132 44.75 -9.38 -17.01
C GLU A 132 43.56 -8.43 -16.97
N GLN A 133 43.49 -7.48 -17.92
CA GLN A 133 42.34 -6.58 -18.03
C GLN A 133 41.05 -7.36 -18.28
N VAL A 134 41.08 -8.34 -19.19
CA VAL A 134 39.91 -9.17 -19.46
C VAL A 134 39.55 -10.03 -18.24
N LEU A 135 40.51 -10.57 -17.51
CA LEU A 135 40.24 -11.28 -16.26
C LEU A 135 39.51 -10.40 -15.23
N GLN A 136 39.93 -9.15 -15.05
CA GLN A 136 39.25 -8.23 -14.14
C GLN A 136 37.85 -7.87 -14.65
N LEU A 137 37.67 -7.71 -15.97
CA LEU A 137 36.36 -7.47 -16.58
C LEU A 137 35.42 -8.66 -16.42
N ILE A 138 35.91 -9.89 -16.53
CA ILE A 138 35.10 -11.10 -16.36
C ILE A 138 34.58 -11.24 -14.92
N LYS A 139 35.36 -10.79 -13.92
CA LYS A 139 34.91 -10.75 -12.51
C LYS A 139 33.75 -9.78 -12.29
N ILE A 140 33.56 -8.80 -13.18
CA ILE A 140 32.49 -7.81 -13.11
C ILE A 140 31.71 -7.82 -14.45
N PRO A 141 30.82 -8.83 -14.66
CA PRO A 141 30.13 -9.02 -15.94
C PRO A 141 29.37 -7.80 -16.45
N ASP A 142 28.79 -6.99 -15.56
CA ASP A 142 28.01 -5.80 -15.90
C ASP A 142 28.87 -4.75 -16.64
N ILE A 143 30.12 -4.56 -16.21
CA ILE A 143 31.07 -3.63 -16.85
C ILE A 143 31.48 -4.17 -18.21
N MET A 144 31.80 -5.46 -18.29
CA MET A 144 32.21 -6.11 -19.53
C MET A 144 31.13 -5.97 -20.61
N ILE A 145 29.88 -6.26 -20.24
CA ILE A 145 28.73 -6.13 -21.13
C ILE A 145 28.49 -4.67 -21.49
N GLY A 146 28.47 -3.75 -20.53
CA GLY A 146 28.29 -2.32 -20.81
C GLY A 146 29.31 -1.78 -21.81
N LEU A 147 30.56 -2.24 -21.72
CA LEU A 147 31.61 -1.87 -22.67
C LEU A 147 31.42 -2.53 -24.04
N LEU A 148 30.81 -3.71 -24.18
CA LEU A 148 30.42 -4.25 -25.49
C LEU A 148 29.22 -3.51 -26.10
N LEU A 149 28.22 -3.20 -25.27
CA LEU A 149 26.99 -2.51 -25.68
C LEU A 149 27.26 -1.09 -26.16
N ARG A 150 28.18 -0.35 -25.53
CA ARG A 150 28.58 1.01 -25.96
C ARG A 150 29.03 1.08 -27.42
N TYR A 151 29.56 -0.01 -27.96
CA TYR A 151 30.05 -0.10 -29.34
C TYR A 151 29.10 -0.88 -30.25
N ASN A 152 27.88 -1.16 -29.80
CA ASN A 152 26.87 -1.94 -30.52
C ASN A 152 27.35 -3.34 -30.94
N LEU A 153 28.21 -3.98 -30.12
CA LEU A 153 28.70 -5.33 -30.35
C LEU A 153 27.78 -6.38 -29.72
N HIS A 154 26.49 -6.35 -30.05
CA HIS A 154 25.46 -7.18 -29.39
C HIS A 154 25.70 -8.68 -29.62
N TYR A 155 26.03 -9.10 -30.85
CA TYR A 155 26.31 -10.51 -31.16
C TYR A 155 27.48 -11.05 -30.33
N LEU A 156 28.59 -10.32 -30.29
CA LEU A 156 29.76 -10.71 -29.49
C LEU A 156 29.41 -10.75 -27.99
N ALA A 157 28.58 -9.83 -27.50
CA ALA A 157 28.13 -9.84 -26.11
C ALA A 157 27.32 -11.10 -25.77
N VAL A 158 26.43 -11.55 -26.66
CA VAL A 158 25.67 -12.79 -26.48
C VAL A 158 26.59 -14.00 -26.47
N GLU A 159 27.49 -14.12 -27.45
CA GLU A 159 28.44 -15.23 -27.55
C GLU A 159 29.34 -15.33 -26.32
N VAL A 160 29.91 -14.19 -25.90
CA VAL A 160 30.75 -14.12 -24.70
C VAL A 160 29.94 -14.47 -23.45
N SER A 161 28.71 -13.97 -23.34
CA SER A 161 27.86 -14.24 -22.18
C SER A 161 27.46 -15.72 -22.08
N ASN A 162 27.17 -16.37 -23.22
CA ASN A 162 26.86 -17.80 -23.27
C ASN A 162 28.10 -18.64 -22.95
N PHE A 163 29.24 -18.28 -23.52
CA PHE A 163 30.52 -18.97 -23.31
C PHE A 163 31.03 -18.84 -21.87
N LEU A 164 30.91 -17.67 -21.26
CA LEU A 164 31.30 -17.41 -19.88
C LEU A 164 30.22 -17.83 -18.86
N LYS A 165 29.00 -18.15 -19.32
CA LYS A 165 27.84 -18.52 -18.51
C LYS A 165 27.44 -17.44 -17.51
N PHE A 166 27.36 -16.18 -17.95
CA PHE A 166 26.85 -15.09 -17.11
C PHE A 166 25.37 -15.30 -16.74
N GLN A 167 24.92 -14.64 -15.67
CA GLN A 167 23.56 -14.83 -15.17
C GLN A 167 22.52 -14.25 -16.15
N ILE A 168 21.26 -14.64 -15.95
CA ILE A 168 20.13 -14.27 -16.81
C ILE A 168 19.95 -12.75 -16.87
N LYS A 169 20.15 -12.04 -15.76
CA LYS A 169 20.02 -10.58 -15.66
C LYS A 169 20.94 -9.86 -16.66
N GLN A 170 22.19 -10.31 -16.77
CA GLN A 170 23.18 -9.76 -17.69
C GLN A 170 22.77 -9.96 -19.15
N ARG A 171 22.34 -11.17 -19.49
CA ARG A 171 21.85 -11.49 -20.84
C ARG A 171 20.64 -10.65 -21.21
N ALA A 172 19.69 -10.52 -20.28
CA ALA A 172 18.51 -9.69 -20.50
C ALA A 172 18.88 -8.24 -20.86
N SER A 173 19.88 -7.65 -20.19
CA SER A 173 20.37 -6.30 -20.50
C SER A 173 20.88 -6.15 -21.94
N ILE A 174 21.55 -7.19 -22.48
CA ILE A 174 22.04 -7.20 -23.86
C ILE A 174 20.88 -7.12 -24.85
N TYR A 175 19.86 -7.96 -24.66
CA TYR A 175 18.67 -7.98 -25.53
C TYR A 175 17.85 -6.69 -25.41
N THR A 176 17.72 -6.13 -24.22
CA THR A 176 17.04 -4.84 -24.03
C THR A 176 17.77 -3.73 -24.79
N HIS A 177 19.09 -3.64 -24.67
CA HIS A 177 19.88 -2.63 -25.39
C HIS A 177 19.85 -2.86 -26.92
N TRP A 178 19.89 -4.11 -27.37
CA TRP A 178 19.73 -4.46 -28.78
C TRP A 178 18.37 -4.01 -29.32
N ALA A 179 17.28 -4.33 -28.61
CA ALA A 179 15.94 -3.95 -29.02
C ALA A 179 15.78 -2.43 -29.06
N CYS A 180 16.26 -1.70 -28.05
CA CYS A 180 16.28 -0.23 -28.07
C CYS A 180 16.99 0.33 -29.30
N ARG A 181 18.13 -0.27 -29.71
CA ARG A 181 18.84 0.15 -30.93
C ARG A 181 18.12 -0.26 -32.21
N LYS A 182 17.45 -1.41 -32.22
CA LYS A 182 16.67 -1.90 -33.37
C LYS A 182 15.43 -1.03 -33.62
N VAL A 183 14.82 -0.47 -32.56
CA VAL A 183 13.68 0.44 -32.67
C VAL A 183 13.99 1.73 -33.46
N GLU A 184 15.23 2.19 -33.43
CA GLU A 184 15.70 3.38 -34.16
C GLU A 184 15.76 3.18 -35.69
N VAL A 185 15.69 1.93 -36.16
CA VAL A 185 15.67 1.63 -37.60
C VAL A 185 14.32 2.07 -38.20
N GLN A 186 14.38 2.68 -39.39
CA GLN A 186 13.18 3.06 -40.15
C GLN A 186 12.60 1.82 -40.85
N GLU A 187 11.74 1.11 -40.13
CA GLU A 187 10.95 -0.06 -40.56
C GLU A 187 9.53 0.11 -40.02
N ASP A 188 8.58 -0.64 -40.59
CA ASP A 188 7.18 -0.64 -40.16
C ASP A 188 7.03 -1.14 -38.71
N ASP A 189 6.12 -0.52 -37.96
CA ASP A 189 5.93 -0.75 -36.52
C ASP A 189 5.51 -2.20 -36.24
N ASP A 190 4.68 -2.80 -37.09
CA ASP A 190 4.22 -4.18 -36.93
C ASP A 190 5.33 -5.20 -37.15
N VAL A 191 6.08 -5.05 -38.24
CA VAL A 191 7.22 -5.93 -38.57
C VAL A 191 8.28 -5.85 -37.49
N LEU A 192 8.58 -4.63 -37.03
CA LEU A 192 9.56 -4.39 -35.97
C LEU A 192 9.14 -5.03 -34.64
N CYS A 193 7.85 -4.97 -34.31
CA CYS A 193 7.31 -5.61 -33.10
C CYS A 193 7.51 -7.13 -33.14
N GLU A 194 7.19 -7.78 -34.27
CA GLU A 194 7.35 -9.23 -34.42
C GLU A 194 8.82 -9.67 -34.37
N ILE A 195 9.73 -8.96 -35.05
CA ILE A 195 11.18 -9.25 -35.00
C ILE A 195 11.70 -9.20 -33.55
N ILE A 196 11.29 -8.17 -32.80
CA ILE A 196 11.71 -8.00 -31.40
C ILE A 196 11.11 -9.11 -30.53
N LYS A 197 9.83 -9.44 -30.70
CA LYS A 197 9.16 -10.53 -29.96
C LYS A 197 9.82 -11.87 -30.20
N GLU A 198 10.06 -12.24 -31.46
CA GLU A 198 10.66 -13.53 -31.82
C GLU A 198 12.04 -13.71 -31.19
N LYS A 199 12.88 -12.66 -31.25
CA LYS A 199 14.22 -12.70 -30.67
C LYS A 199 14.24 -12.71 -29.14
N ILE A 200 13.29 -12.03 -28.50
CA ILE A 200 13.21 -11.98 -27.03
C ILE A 200 12.56 -13.24 -26.44
N LYS A 201 11.67 -13.91 -27.19
CA LYS A 201 10.91 -15.08 -26.71
C LYS A 201 11.80 -16.21 -26.19
N GLU A 202 12.99 -16.37 -26.76
CA GLU A 202 13.96 -17.41 -26.37
C GLU A 202 14.60 -17.14 -24.99
N GLU A 203 14.59 -15.89 -24.53
CA GLU A 203 15.35 -15.45 -23.36
C GLU A 203 14.44 -14.99 -22.22
N ARG A 204 14.77 -15.45 -21.01
CA ARG A 204 13.98 -15.15 -19.81
C ARG A 204 14.42 -13.83 -19.18
N GLY A 205 13.47 -13.08 -18.65
CA GLY A 205 13.74 -11.91 -17.80
C GLY A 205 14.01 -10.59 -18.55
N VAL A 206 13.84 -10.56 -19.87
CA VAL A 206 13.83 -9.31 -20.64
C VAL A 206 12.56 -8.52 -20.33
N SER A 207 12.69 -7.22 -20.06
CA SER A 207 11.55 -6.34 -19.81
C SER A 207 11.29 -5.48 -21.04
N PHE A 208 10.04 -5.44 -21.48
CA PHE A 208 9.61 -4.61 -22.62
C PHE A 208 9.46 -3.13 -22.25
N THR A 209 9.42 -2.80 -20.95
CA THR A 209 9.26 -1.43 -20.45
C THR A 209 10.27 -0.43 -21.02
N GLN A 210 11.56 -0.76 -20.97
CA GLN A 210 12.63 0.11 -21.46
C GLN A 210 12.57 0.29 -22.98
N ILE A 211 12.18 -0.77 -23.70
CA ILE A 211 12.04 -0.76 -25.16
C ILE A 211 10.85 0.12 -25.56
N ALA A 212 9.73 0.02 -24.84
CA ALA A 212 8.56 0.86 -25.04
C ALA A 212 8.84 2.34 -24.75
N GLN A 213 9.58 2.64 -23.67
CA GLN A 213 10.02 4.02 -23.37
C GLN A 213 10.86 4.59 -24.51
N LYS A 214 11.86 3.83 -25.00
CA LYS A 214 12.70 4.27 -26.12
C LYS A 214 11.90 4.50 -27.40
N SER A 215 10.90 3.67 -27.66
CA SER A 215 10.00 3.80 -28.81
C SER A 215 9.24 5.13 -28.81
N ILE A 216 8.83 5.61 -27.63
CA ILE A 216 8.13 6.90 -27.48
C ILE A 216 9.08 8.08 -27.66
N GLU A 217 10.30 8.00 -27.12
CA GLU A 217 11.31 9.05 -27.32
C GLU A 217 11.59 9.29 -28.82
N ILE A 218 11.50 8.23 -29.63
CA ILE A 218 11.69 8.27 -31.09
C ILE A 218 10.41 8.73 -31.81
N GLY A 219 9.25 8.70 -31.15
CA GLY A 219 7.94 9.08 -31.70
C GLY A 219 7.08 7.91 -32.21
N LYS A 220 7.52 6.65 -32.07
CA LYS A 220 6.79 5.45 -32.48
C LYS A 220 5.81 4.97 -31.39
N GLN A 221 4.70 5.68 -31.26
CA GLN A 221 3.73 5.47 -30.18
C GLN A 221 2.98 4.12 -30.28
N GLN A 222 2.58 3.74 -31.50
CA GLN A 222 1.82 2.50 -31.72
C GLN A 222 2.69 1.27 -31.45
N LEU A 223 3.95 1.27 -31.92
CA LEU A 223 4.94 0.27 -31.54
C LEU A 223 5.12 0.15 -30.03
N ALA A 224 5.24 1.29 -29.32
CA ALA A 224 5.43 1.28 -27.87
C ALA A 224 4.28 0.55 -27.13
N LEU A 225 3.03 0.80 -27.54
CA LEU A 225 1.86 0.11 -27.00
C LEU A 225 1.89 -1.39 -27.30
N LYS A 226 2.14 -1.78 -28.56
CA LYS A 226 2.20 -3.19 -28.98
C LYS A 226 3.31 -3.95 -28.27
N LEU A 227 4.46 -3.32 -28.03
CA LEU A 227 5.56 -3.92 -27.27
C LEU A 227 5.19 -4.09 -25.79
N LEU A 228 4.55 -3.08 -25.20
CA LEU A 228 4.19 -3.08 -23.79
C LEU A 228 3.08 -4.08 -23.46
N ASP A 229 2.21 -4.41 -24.41
CA ASP A 229 1.20 -5.46 -24.27
C ASP A 229 1.82 -6.85 -24.05
N ASN A 230 3.07 -7.05 -24.46
CA ASN A 230 3.81 -8.31 -24.22
C ASN A 230 4.48 -8.36 -22.85
N GLU A 231 4.48 -7.26 -22.08
CA GLU A 231 4.99 -7.27 -20.71
C GLU A 231 4.01 -8.03 -19.80
N GLN A 232 4.45 -9.18 -19.28
CA GLN A 232 3.65 -10.04 -18.40
C GLN A 232 3.39 -9.39 -17.04
N SER A 233 4.32 -8.55 -16.57
CA SER A 233 4.26 -7.93 -15.26
C SER A 233 3.46 -6.62 -15.29
N LEU A 234 2.20 -6.68 -14.87
CA LEU A 234 1.32 -5.49 -14.79
C LEU A 234 1.91 -4.38 -13.90
N SER A 235 2.58 -4.76 -12.80
CA SER A 235 3.29 -3.84 -11.90
C SER A 235 4.40 -3.02 -12.58
N LYS A 236 4.99 -3.53 -13.66
CA LYS A 236 5.99 -2.83 -14.48
C LYS A 236 5.35 -2.06 -15.63
N ARG A 237 4.28 -2.62 -16.22
CA ARG A 237 3.54 -2.04 -17.34
C ARG A 237 2.83 -0.74 -16.95
N ILE A 238 2.09 -0.75 -15.84
CA ILE A 238 1.25 0.36 -15.40
C ILE A 238 2.05 1.65 -15.16
N PRO A 239 3.19 1.65 -14.44
CA PRO A 239 4.01 2.85 -14.28
C PRO A 239 4.52 3.41 -15.60
N VAL A 240 4.85 2.55 -16.57
CA VAL A 240 5.23 3.00 -17.91
C VAL A 240 4.04 3.66 -18.58
N LEU A 241 2.86 3.04 -18.64
CA LEU A 241 1.66 3.65 -19.25
C LEU A 241 1.36 5.05 -18.69
N ILE A 242 1.45 5.23 -17.37
CA ILE A 242 1.28 6.55 -16.74
C ILE A 242 2.39 7.52 -17.17
N TRP A 243 3.64 7.06 -17.25
CA TRP A 243 4.74 7.88 -17.76
C TRP A 243 4.50 8.29 -19.22
N MET A 244 4.06 7.36 -20.09
CA MET A 244 3.70 7.63 -21.48
C MET A 244 2.62 8.72 -21.57
N ALA A 245 1.62 8.63 -20.70
CA ALA A 245 0.51 9.58 -20.63
C ALA A 245 0.93 10.98 -20.19
N ASN A 246 1.98 11.12 -19.37
CA ASN A 246 2.49 12.42 -18.94
C ASN A 246 3.52 13.01 -19.91
N PHE A 247 4.23 12.14 -20.64
CA PHE A 247 5.26 12.55 -21.58
C PHE A 247 4.68 13.14 -22.88
N GLN A 248 3.49 12.71 -23.28
CA GLN A 248 2.84 13.19 -24.50
C GLN A 248 1.96 14.43 -24.28
N SER A 249 1.83 15.24 -25.33
CA SER A 249 0.97 16.43 -25.34
C SER A 249 -0.51 16.06 -25.45
N ALA A 250 -1.36 16.94 -24.96
CA ALA A 250 -2.73 16.76 -24.43
C ALA A 250 -3.76 15.92 -25.23
N ASN A 251 -3.51 15.54 -26.48
CA ASN A 251 -4.53 14.92 -27.33
C ASN A 251 -4.63 13.38 -27.18
N ASN A 252 -3.58 12.67 -26.72
CA ASN A 252 -3.59 11.19 -26.58
C ASN A 252 -3.48 10.68 -25.13
N ASN A 253 -3.32 11.57 -24.14
CA ASN A 253 -3.07 11.21 -22.74
C ASN A 253 -4.21 10.38 -22.13
N ASN A 254 -5.42 10.68 -22.60
CA ASN A 254 -6.67 10.03 -22.24
C ASN A 254 -6.63 8.50 -22.41
N SER A 255 -6.14 8.01 -23.55
CA SER A 255 -6.16 6.57 -23.87
C SER A 255 -5.19 5.76 -23.00
N TYR A 256 -4.01 6.30 -22.69
CA TYR A 256 -3.03 5.60 -21.87
C TYR A 256 -3.48 5.46 -20.42
N TYR A 257 -4.12 6.50 -19.85
CA TYR A 257 -4.68 6.43 -18.50
C TYR A 257 -5.85 5.44 -18.40
N GLU A 258 -6.72 5.40 -19.41
CA GLU A 258 -7.81 4.42 -19.47
C GLU A 258 -7.28 2.98 -19.50
N LYS A 259 -6.24 2.74 -20.31
CA LYS A 259 -5.56 1.44 -20.38
C LYS A 259 -4.86 1.09 -19.07
N ALA A 260 -4.17 2.05 -18.44
CA ALA A 260 -3.53 1.85 -17.14
C ALA A 260 -4.55 1.53 -16.03
N LEU A 261 -5.73 2.16 -16.06
CA LEU A 261 -6.81 1.89 -15.11
C LEU A 261 -7.38 0.47 -15.31
N ALA A 262 -7.64 0.09 -16.56
CA ALA A 262 -8.12 -1.25 -16.90
C ALA A 262 -7.11 -2.33 -16.46
N ASP A 263 -5.82 -2.12 -16.71
CA ASP A 263 -4.74 -3.01 -16.30
C ASP A 263 -4.64 -3.13 -14.77
N ALA A 264 -4.81 -2.03 -14.06
CA ALA A 264 -4.81 -2.03 -12.60
C ALA A 264 -5.99 -2.83 -12.03
N ILE A 265 -7.18 -2.72 -12.62
CA ILE A 265 -8.35 -3.52 -12.22
C ILE A 265 -8.07 -5.01 -12.48
N ILE A 266 -7.51 -5.35 -13.64
CA ILE A 266 -7.15 -6.74 -13.97
C ILE A 266 -6.12 -7.29 -12.97
N SER A 267 -5.17 -6.46 -12.54
CA SER A 267 -4.13 -6.85 -11.57
C SER A 267 -4.69 -7.23 -10.19
N LYS A 268 -5.88 -6.73 -9.84
CA LYS A 268 -6.49 -6.85 -8.51
C LYS A 268 -5.61 -6.35 -7.35
N ASP A 269 -4.58 -5.57 -7.65
CA ASP A 269 -3.72 -4.96 -6.63
C ASP A 269 -4.25 -3.56 -6.29
N SER A 270 -4.77 -3.41 -5.07
CA SER A 270 -5.30 -2.16 -4.55
C SER A 270 -4.26 -1.02 -4.56
N ASN A 271 -2.97 -1.33 -4.39
CA ASN A 271 -1.91 -0.32 -4.40
C ASN A 271 -1.68 0.23 -5.82
N LEU A 272 -1.66 -0.66 -6.82
CA LEU A 272 -1.52 -0.25 -8.23
C LEU A 272 -2.76 0.54 -8.69
N LEU A 273 -3.95 0.11 -8.28
CA LEU A 273 -5.18 0.83 -8.57
C LEU A 273 -5.17 2.24 -7.97
N TYR A 274 -4.84 2.36 -6.68
CA TYR A 274 -4.71 3.65 -6.00
C TYR A 274 -3.65 4.54 -6.66
N PHE A 275 -2.50 3.97 -7.03
CA PHE A 275 -1.42 4.68 -7.71
C PHE A 275 -1.89 5.30 -9.04
N VAL A 276 -2.63 4.55 -9.87
CA VAL A 276 -3.18 5.06 -11.13
C VAL A 276 -4.18 6.18 -10.86
N ILE A 277 -5.16 5.95 -9.96
CA ILE A 277 -6.20 6.94 -9.65
C ILE A 277 -5.58 8.25 -9.16
N MET A 278 -4.64 8.19 -8.23
CA MET A 278 -3.98 9.38 -7.68
C MET A 278 -3.20 10.15 -8.75
N LYS A 279 -2.50 9.44 -9.63
CA LYS A 279 -1.77 10.07 -10.73
C LYS A 279 -2.72 10.66 -11.77
N PHE A 280 -3.85 10.01 -12.03
CA PHE A 280 -4.87 10.49 -12.96
C PHE A 280 -5.60 11.72 -12.45
N LEU A 281 -6.03 11.74 -11.18
CA LEU A 281 -6.75 12.86 -10.57
C LEU A 281 -5.92 14.15 -10.51
N LYS A 282 -4.61 14.03 -10.27
CA LYS A 282 -3.65 15.15 -10.23
C LYS A 282 -3.35 15.79 -11.59
N THR A 283 -3.77 15.18 -12.68
CA THR A 283 -3.57 15.77 -14.02
C THR A 283 -4.45 17.00 -14.23
N GLU A 284 -3.99 17.91 -15.09
CA GLU A 284 -4.71 19.12 -15.51
C GLU A 284 -5.89 18.82 -16.47
N MET A 285 -6.23 17.55 -16.68
CA MET A 285 -7.37 17.14 -17.52
C MET A 285 -8.71 17.60 -16.93
N ASN A 286 -9.69 17.78 -17.81
CA ASN A 286 -11.07 18.14 -17.44
C ASN A 286 -11.64 17.18 -16.40
N GLU A 287 -12.21 17.73 -15.32
CA GLU A 287 -12.77 16.95 -14.22
C GLU A 287 -13.92 16.06 -14.68
N THR A 288 -14.73 16.53 -15.63
CA THR A 288 -15.84 15.77 -16.23
C THR A 288 -15.35 14.50 -16.91
N TYR A 289 -14.26 14.58 -17.68
CA TYR A 289 -13.63 13.44 -18.31
C TYR A 289 -13.13 12.46 -17.25
N LYS A 290 -12.36 12.96 -16.26
CA LYS A 290 -11.81 12.14 -15.17
C LYS A 290 -12.90 11.35 -14.44
N PHE A 291 -13.97 12.01 -14.01
CA PHE A 291 -15.05 11.36 -13.28
C PHE A 291 -15.91 10.43 -14.15
N SER A 292 -16.09 10.75 -15.43
CA SER A 292 -16.80 9.85 -16.36
C SER A 292 -16.03 8.55 -16.61
N THR A 293 -14.70 8.62 -16.75
CA THR A 293 -13.82 7.46 -16.95
C THR A 293 -13.80 6.57 -15.71
N LEU A 294 -13.75 7.15 -14.51
CA LEU A 294 -13.72 6.41 -13.25
C LEU A 294 -15.02 5.64 -12.99
N VAL A 295 -16.18 6.16 -13.40
CA VAL A 295 -17.48 5.46 -13.25
C VAL A 295 -17.66 4.32 -14.24
N ARG A 296 -17.12 4.46 -15.45
CA ARG A 296 -17.20 3.38 -16.45
C ARG A 296 -16.49 2.10 -16.01
N GLN A 297 -15.58 2.18 -15.04
CA GLN A 297 -14.78 1.05 -14.58
C GLN A 297 -15.15 0.72 -13.11
N ASP A 298 -16.09 -0.21 -12.94
CA ASP A 298 -17.04 -0.26 -11.81
C ASP A 298 -16.59 -0.81 -10.43
N PRO A 299 -15.29 -0.99 -10.11
CA PRO A 299 -14.87 -0.98 -8.70
C PRO A 299 -14.12 0.31 -8.29
N VAL A 300 -13.90 1.25 -9.22
CA VAL A 300 -13.02 2.41 -9.00
C VAL A 300 -13.69 3.55 -8.23
N SER A 301 -15.01 3.68 -8.33
CA SER A 301 -15.78 4.69 -7.59
C SER A 301 -15.66 4.54 -6.07
N GLN A 302 -15.59 3.32 -5.54
CA GLN A 302 -15.35 3.05 -4.12
C GLN A 302 -13.91 3.39 -3.69
N ALA A 303 -12.96 3.29 -4.63
CA ALA A 303 -11.56 3.65 -4.41
C ALA A 303 -11.30 5.17 -4.45
N LEU A 304 -12.34 6.02 -4.47
CA LEU A 304 -12.19 7.48 -4.32
C LEU A 304 -12.21 7.93 -2.85
N ASN A 305 -12.50 7.03 -1.91
CA ASN A 305 -12.57 7.32 -0.46
C ASN A 305 -11.22 7.66 0.21
N PHE A 306 -10.15 7.88 -0.55
CA PHE A 306 -8.82 8.19 0.00
C PHE A 306 -8.51 9.68 0.07
N ASP A 307 -9.20 10.53 -0.71
CA ASP A 307 -8.99 11.97 -0.70
C ASP A 307 -10.33 12.70 -0.71
N ASP A 308 -10.71 13.22 0.46
CA ASP A 308 -11.97 13.93 0.68
C ASP A 308 -12.21 15.05 -0.33
N LYS A 309 -11.15 15.73 -0.80
CA LYS A 309 -11.28 16.84 -1.75
C LYS A 309 -11.77 16.35 -3.12
N TYR A 310 -11.22 15.25 -3.62
CA TYR A 310 -11.65 14.68 -4.89
C TYR A 310 -12.97 13.93 -4.76
N LEU A 311 -13.19 13.26 -3.63
CA LEU A 311 -14.47 12.63 -3.32
C LEU A 311 -15.60 13.65 -3.31
N GLN A 312 -15.43 14.79 -2.63
CA GLN A 312 -16.41 15.87 -2.62
C GLN A 312 -16.74 16.38 -4.03
N LYS A 313 -15.72 16.61 -4.88
CA LYS A 313 -15.93 17.04 -6.28
C LYS A 313 -16.66 15.98 -7.11
N TYR A 314 -16.30 14.72 -6.92
CA TYR A 314 -16.94 13.59 -7.60
C TYR A 314 -18.42 13.47 -7.22
N LEU A 315 -18.73 13.53 -5.92
CA LEU A 315 -20.10 13.45 -5.42
C LEU A 315 -20.96 14.63 -5.90
N GLN A 316 -20.41 15.84 -5.92
CA GLN A 316 -21.07 17.03 -6.48
C GLN A 316 -21.38 16.86 -7.97
N TYR A 317 -20.42 16.33 -8.75
CA TYR A 317 -20.60 16.11 -10.18
C TYR A 317 -21.78 15.16 -10.47
N TYR A 318 -21.93 14.10 -9.68
CA TYR A 318 -23.03 13.15 -9.78
C TYR A 318 -24.29 13.55 -9.00
N LYS A 319 -24.32 14.76 -8.40
CA LYS A 319 -25.44 15.28 -7.62
C LYS A 319 -25.87 14.38 -6.44
N LYS A 320 -24.90 13.67 -5.85
CA LYS A 320 -25.08 12.90 -4.60
C LYS A 320 -24.88 13.83 -3.40
N PHE A 321 -25.85 14.70 -3.18
CA PHE A 321 -25.76 15.75 -2.16
C PHE A 321 -25.89 15.22 -0.73
N ASP A 322 -26.61 14.12 -0.54
CA ASP A 322 -26.68 13.33 0.69
C ASP A 322 -25.29 12.89 1.17
N GLU A 323 -24.54 12.20 0.31
CA GLU A 323 -23.18 11.72 0.60
C GLU A 323 -22.21 12.89 0.81
N CYS A 324 -22.38 14.00 0.05
CA CYS A 324 -21.62 15.24 0.26
C CYS A 324 -21.87 15.84 1.66
N GLY A 325 -23.13 15.87 2.09
CA GLY A 325 -23.52 16.37 3.39
C GLY A 325 -22.93 15.54 4.53
N LEU A 326 -22.98 14.20 4.42
CA LEU A 326 -22.37 13.28 5.37
C LEU A 326 -20.85 13.43 5.45
N LEU A 327 -20.19 13.60 4.30
CA LEU A 327 -18.75 13.85 4.24
C LEU A 327 -18.39 15.17 4.96
N ALA A 328 -19.13 16.24 4.70
CA ALA A 328 -18.91 17.53 5.36
C ALA A 328 -19.15 17.46 6.89
N ILE A 329 -20.10 16.65 7.36
CA ILE A 329 -20.28 16.36 8.79
C ILE A 329 -19.03 15.68 9.35
N ASN A 330 -18.53 14.63 8.70
CA ASN A 330 -17.33 13.93 9.15
C ASN A 330 -16.13 14.88 9.25
N GLN A 331 -15.95 15.75 8.25
CA GLN A 331 -14.91 16.79 8.26
C GLN A 331 -15.09 17.78 9.40
N ALA A 332 -16.32 18.18 9.71
CA ALA A 332 -16.63 19.08 10.82
C ALA A 332 -16.19 18.48 12.17
N TYR A 333 -16.46 17.20 12.41
CA TYR A 333 -16.11 16.52 13.66
C TYR A 333 -14.64 16.10 13.77
N GLN A 334 -13.85 16.22 12.69
CA GLN A 334 -12.39 16.12 12.74
C GLN A 334 -11.73 17.43 13.17
N GLN A 335 -12.43 18.57 13.10
CA GLN A 335 -11.87 19.87 13.49
C GLN A 335 -11.90 20.06 15.01
N ASN A 336 -10.80 20.58 15.55
CA ASN A 336 -10.72 21.01 16.95
C ASN A 336 -11.24 22.43 17.17
N ASN A 337 -11.28 23.26 16.11
CA ASN A 337 -11.73 24.63 16.17
C ASN A 337 -13.24 24.72 15.87
N LEU A 338 -14.01 25.31 16.80
CA LEU A 338 -15.45 25.52 16.65
C LEU A 338 -15.80 26.33 15.40
N ASP A 339 -14.99 27.32 15.02
CA ASP A 339 -15.28 28.15 13.84
C ASP A 339 -15.15 27.37 12.53
N GLU A 340 -14.16 26.48 12.44
CA GLU A 340 -13.97 25.63 11.26
C GLU A 340 -15.03 24.54 11.21
N LYS A 341 -15.39 23.97 12.37
CA LYS A 341 -16.50 23.02 12.51
C LYS A 341 -17.83 23.61 12.05
N ILE A 342 -18.17 24.82 12.49
CA ILE A 342 -19.39 25.52 12.07
C ILE A 342 -19.35 25.78 10.56
N LYS A 343 -18.21 26.16 9.98
CA LYS A 343 -18.08 26.34 8.51
C LYS A 343 -18.38 25.05 7.74
N PHE A 344 -17.86 23.90 8.19
CA PHE A 344 -18.15 22.62 7.56
C PHE A 344 -19.61 22.19 7.74
N LEU A 345 -20.23 22.44 8.89
CA LEU A 345 -21.65 22.20 9.09
C LEU A 345 -22.53 23.12 8.24
N ASP A 346 -22.15 24.39 8.07
CA ASP A 346 -22.81 25.33 7.16
C ASP A 346 -22.70 24.84 5.70
N GLN A 347 -21.59 24.18 5.31
CA GLN A 347 -21.48 23.51 4.01
C GLN A 347 -22.39 22.28 3.91
N ALA A 348 -22.41 21.43 4.94
CA ALA A 348 -23.30 20.28 5.00
C ALA A 348 -24.77 20.71 4.86
N LEU A 349 -25.18 21.77 5.54
CA LEU A 349 -26.52 22.35 5.46
C LEU A 349 -26.88 22.76 4.04
N LYS A 350 -25.94 23.35 3.28
CA LYS A 350 -26.17 23.69 1.87
C LYS A 350 -26.41 22.44 1.02
N TYR A 351 -25.58 21.40 1.18
CA TYR A 351 -25.78 20.16 0.42
C TYR A 351 -27.13 19.50 0.74
N PHE A 352 -27.52 19.38 2.00
CA PHE A 352 -28.84 18.87 2.37
C PHE A 352 -30.00 19.82 2.04
N ALA A 353 -29.73 21.09 1.71
CA ALA A 353 -30.75 22.01 1.21
C ALA A 353 -30.96 21.85 -0.31
N ASP A 354 -29.90 21.48 -1.03
CA ASP A 354 -29.93 21.16 -2.45
C ASP A 354 -30.48 19.75 -2.72
N ASP A 355 -30.55 18.89 -1.70
CA ASP A 355 -31.19 17.58 -1.75
C ASP A 355 -32.71 17.69 -1.46
N GLU A 356 -33.52 17.22 -2.41
CA GLU A 356 -34.99 17.24 -2.31
C GLU A 356 -35.56 16.01 -1.59
N THR A 357 -34.74 14.98 -1.34
CA THR A 357 -35.23 13.66 -0.89
C THR A 357 -35.50 13.58 0.61
N ASP A 358 -34.61 14.11 1.47
CA ASP A 358 -34.75 14.06 2.92
C ASP A 358 -34.40 15.39 3.62
N GLN A 359 -35.42 16.05 4.19
CA GLN A 359 -35.25 17.30 4.94
C GLN A 359 -34.84 17.10 6.41
N PHE A 360 -34.76 15.86 6.89
CA PHE A 360 -34.36 15.56 8.26
C PHE A 360 -32.98 16.12 8.58
N TYR A 361 -31.98 15.79 7.76
CA TYR A 361 -30.60 16.23 7.98
C TYR A 361 -30.46 17.75 7.96
N LYS A 362 -31.12 18.43 7.02
CA LYS A 362 -31.18 19.89 6.96
C LYS A 362 -31.65 20.49 8.28
N ARG A 363 -32.75 19.96 8.83
CA ARG A 363 -33.32 20.45 10.09
C ARG A 363 -32.38 20.22 11.27
N ILE A 364 -31.86 19.01 11.42
CA ILE A 364 -31.02 18.65 12.56
C ILE A 364 -29.69 19.41 12.54
N ILE A 365 -29.08 19.58 11.37
CA ILE A 365 -27.83 20.33 11.23
C ILE A 365 -28.06 21.82 11.53
N ALA A 366 -29.18 22.39 11.09
CA ALA A 366 -29.55 23.76 11.44
C ALA A 366 -29.69 23.95 12.96
N GLU A 367 -30.37 23.01 13.64
CA GLU A 367 -30.50 23.01 15.10
C GLU A 367 -29.11 22.88 15.78
N GLN A 368 -28.25 22.00 15.28
CA GLN A 368 -26.88 21.81 15.79
C GLN A 368 -26.01 23.06 15.62
N ILE A 369 -26.08 23.75 14.48
CA ILE A 369 -25.31 24.98 14.22
C ILE A 369 -25.72 26.08 15.20
N ILE A 370 -27.02 26.21 15.49
CA ILE A 370 -27.52 27.19 16.48
C ILE A 370 -26.91 26.90 17.85
N ILE A 371 -26.95 25.64 18.29
CA ILE A 371 -26.35 25.22 19.57
C ILE A 371 -24.86 25.56 19.62
N LEU A 372 -24.10 25.24 18.57
CA LEU A 372 -22.66 25.53 18.52
C LEU A 372 -22.36 27.04 18.52
N LYS A 373 -23.21 27.86 17.88
CA LYS A 373 -23.09 29.32 17.90
C LYS A 373 -23.42 29.88 19.29
N ASP A 374 -24.42 29.32 19.96
CA ASP A 374 -24.76 29.70 21.34
C ASP A 374 -23.62 29.34 22.30
N LEU A 375 -23.05 28.12 22.19
CA LEU A 375 -21.83 27.69 22.89
C LEU A 375 -20.70 28.69 22.72
N LYS A 376 -20.41 29.06 21.47
CA LYS A 376 -19.38 30.04 21.14
C LYS A 376 -19.66 31.38 21.82
N SER A 377 -20.90 31.87 21.73
CA SER A 377 -21.27 33.16 22.32
C SER A 377 -21.15 33.17 23.85
N GLU A 378 -21.40 32.06 24.53
CA GLU A 378 -21.20 31.94 25.97
C GLU A 378 -19.73 31.91 26.35
N VAL A 379 -18.90 31.21 25.58
CA VAL A 379 -17.44 31.19 25.75
C VAL A 379 -16.86 32.60 25.57
N GLU A 380 -17.35 33.35 24.57
CA GLU A 380 -16.89 34.71 24.25
C GLU A 380 -17.42 35.80 25.21
N LYS A 381 -18.67 35.71 25.67
CA LYS A 381 -19.30 36.68 26.61
C LYS A 381 -18.76 36.58 28.05
N GLY A 382 -18.01 35.54 28.38
CA GLY A 382 -17.00 35.53 29.44
C GLY A 382 -17.24 34.60 30.64
N ARG A 383 -16.17 33.92 31.10
CA ARG A 383 -15.74 33.81 32.52
C ARG A 383 -14.51 32.90 32.71
N LYS A 384 -13.36 33.54 33.00
CA LYS A 384 -12.40 33.03 33.99
C LYS A 384 -13.09 32.99 35.37
N LYS A 385 -13.88 31.96 35.66
CA LYS A 385 -14.15 31.49 37.02
C LYS A 385 -14.26 29.95 36.98
N PRO A 386 -13.51 29.18 37.80
CA PRO A 386 -13.29 27.74 37.58
C PRO A 386 -14.50 26.82 37.82
N ASN A 387 -15.73 27.33 37.98
CA ASN A 387 -16.89 26.52 38.40
C ASN A 387 -18.14 26.65 37.50
N GLN A 388 -18.00 27.15 36.27
CA GLN A 388 -19.10 27.18 35.28
C GLN A 388 -18.72 26.52 33.94
N ASN A 389 -18.11 25.33 34.00
CA ASN A 389 -18.14 24.40 32.87
C ASN A 389 -19.56 23.85 32.72
N ILE A 390 -20.38 24.39 31.82
CA ILE A 390 -21.66 23.76 31.43
C ILE A 390 -21.73 23.43 29.94
N MET A 391 -20.82 23.95 29.13
CA MET A 391 -20.97 23.85 27.68
C MET A 391 -19.65 23.42 27.01
N GLU A 392 -19.14 22.28 27.48
CA GLU A 392 -18.37 21.36 26.62
C GLU A 392 -19.33 20.80 25.55
N GLU A 393 -18.84 20.36 24.39
CA GLU A 393 -19.64 19.76 23.31
C GLU A 393 -20.41 18.50 23.77
N ARG A 394 -21.51 18.72 24.50
CA ARG A 394 -22.31 17.68 25.13
C ARG A 394 -23.69 17.67 24.50
N PRO A 395 -24.36 16.51 24.46
CA PRO A 395 -25.76 16.45 24.05
C PRO A 395 -26.61 17.43 24.84
N ILE A 396 -27.63 18.02 24.19
CA ILE A 396 -28.58 18.98 24.79
C ILE A 396 -29.13 18.48 26.13
N ASN A 397 -29.43 17.18 26.21
CA ASN A 397 -29.93 16.54 27.43
C ASN A 397 -28.93 16.60 28.59
N SER A 398 -27.63 16.45 28.31
CA SER A 398 -26.57 16.52 29.32
C SER A 398 -26.34 17.95 29.82
N ILE A 399 -26.50 18.94 28.93
CA ILE A 399 -26.47 20.37 29.30
C ILE A 399 -27.65 20.69 30.22
N MET A 400 -28.85 20.23 29.85
CA MET A 400 -30.06 20.36 30.68
C MET A 400 -29.90 19.69 32.05
N GLU A 401 -29.34 18.47 32.10
CA GLU A 401 -29.05 17.75 33.34
C GLU A 401 -28.09 18.55 34.24
N ALA A 402 -27.08 19.22 33.67
CA ALA A 402 -26.14 20.04 34.43
C ALA A 402 -26.79 21.25 35.12
N PHE A 403 -27.83 21.85 34.53
CA PHE A 403 -28.59 22.93 35.19
C PHE A 403 -29.35 22.43 36.42
N PHE A 404 -29.96 21.24 36.34
CA PHE A 404 -30.62 20.61 37.48
C PHE A 404 -29.64 20.17 38.57
N VAL A 405 -28.46 19.66 38.19
CA VAL A 405 -27.40 19.33 39.16
C VAL A 405 -26.92 20.56 39.92
N LYS A 406 -26.98 21.76 39.33
CA LYS A 406 -26.61 23.03 39.98
C LYS A 406 -27.77 23.77 40.67
N ASP A 407 -28.92 23.11 40.85
CA ASP A 407 -30.12 23.66 41.51
C ASP A 407 -30.65 24.94 40.86
N LYS A 408 -30.60 24.99 39.52
CA LYS A 408 -31.10 26.11 38.70
C LYS A 408 -32.24 25.65 37.78
N PRO A 409 -33.44 25.38 38.31
CA PRO A 409 -34.55 24.85 37.52
C PRO A 409 -35.09 25.86 36.50
N ASP A 410 -35.08 27.16 36.81
CA ASP A 410 -35.62 28.20 35.92
C ASP A 410 -34.82 28.28 34.61
N PHE A 411 -33.49 28.25 34.72
CA PHE A 411 -32.59 28.20 33.57
C PHE A 411 -32.78 26.92 32.74
N ALA A 412 -33.05 25.78 33.38
CA ALA A 412 -33.32 24.54 32.66
C ALA A 412 -34.63 24.61 31.85
N HIS A 413 -35.67 25.25 32.40
CA HIS A 413 -36.95 25.45 31.71
C HIS A 413 -36.84 26.46 30.56
N GLU A 414 -36.11 27.55 30.75
CA GLU A 414 -35.82 28.51 29.69
C GLU A 414 -35.02 27.87 28.54
N PHE A 415 -33.97 27.12 28.87
CA PHE A 415 -33.18 26.35 27.91
C PHE A 415 -34.03 25.33 27.14
N ALA A 416 -34.88 24.59 27.84
CA ALA A 416 -35.76 23.62 27.22
C ALA A 416 -36.79 24.26 26.26
N LYS A 417 -37.27 25.47 26.60
CA LYS A 417 -38.15 26.24 25.72
C LYS A 417 -37.43 26.69 24.45
N THR A 418 -36.19 27.15 24.57
CA THR A 418 -35.34 27.56 23.44
C THR A 418 -35.11 26.42 22.45
N TYR A 419 -34.78 25.21 22.95
CA TYR A 419 -34.50 24.04 22.10
C TYR A 419 -35.68 23.09 21.91
N LYS A 420 -36.90 23.50 22.28
CA LYS A 420 -38.15 22.73 22.12
C LYS A 420 -38.08 21.31 22.69
N ILE A 421 -37.44 21.14 23.83
CA ILE A 421 -37.32 19.84 24.51
C ILE A 421 -38.71 19.46 25.08
N PRO A 422 -39.23 18.24 24.82
CA PRO A 422 -40.52 17.82 25.34
C PRO A 422 -40.58 17.82 26.88
N ASP A 423 -41.69 18.27 27.47
CA ASP A 423 -41.88 18.35 28.92
C ASP A 423 -41.61 17.04 29.65
N ARG A 424 -42.05 15.92 29.06
CA ARG A 424 -41.76 14.56 29.57
C ARG A 424 -40.26 14.33 29.77
N ARG A 425 -39.42 14.79 28.84
CA ARG A 425 -37.96 14.64 28.90
C ARG A 425 -37.36 15.55 29.97
N ILE A 426 -37.85 16.78 30.09
CA ILE A 426 -37.42 17.75 31.12
C ILE A 426 -37.67 17.15 32.51
N TYR A 427 -38.91 16.70 32.77
CA TYR A 427 -39.31 16.21 34.08
C TYR A 427 -38.62 14.91 34.45
N LEU A 428 -38.44 13.98 33.50
CA LEU A 428 -37.67 12.76 33.74
C LEU A 428 -36.20 13.04 34.06
N THR A 429 -35.60 14.02 33.37
CA THR A 429 -34.22 14.43 33.67
C THR A 429 -34.14 15.01 35.08
N ARG A 430 -35.10 15.84 35.48
CA ARG A 430 -35.19 16.36 36.85
C ARG A 430 -35.36 15.25 37.89
N VAL A 431 -36.26 14.29 37.66
CA VAL A 431 -36.44 13.12 38.54
C VAL A 431 -35.15 12.34 38.70
N LYS A 432 -34.46 12.04 37.59
CA LYS A 432 -33.14 11.38 37.61
C LYS A 432 -32.14 12.16 38.45
N THR A 433 -32.08 13.49 38.32
CA THR A 433 -31.18 14.32 39.15
C THR A 433 -31.55 14.31 40.63
N LEU A 434 -32.84 14.32 40.99
CA LEU A 434 -33.30 14.27 42.39
C LEU A 434 -32.96 12.93 43.04
N ILE A 435 -33.12 11.82 42.30
CA ILE A 435 -32.74 10.47 42.75
C ILE A 435 -31.22 10.41 42.97
N ASN A 436 -30.42 10.89 42.00
CA ASN A 436 -28.96 10.91 42.13
C ASN A 436 -28.48 11.78 43.31
N LYS A 437 -29.17 12.89 43.60
CA LYS A 437 -28.90 13.75 44.77
C LYS A 437 -29.44 13.19 46.10
N LYS A 438 -30.22 12.10 46.07
CA LYS A 438 -30.95 11.56 47.23
C LYS A 438 -31.86 12.60 47.90
N ASN A 439 -32.42 13.54 47.13
CA ASN A 439 -33.37 14.53 47.63
C ASN A 439 -34.81 14.03 47.45
N TRP A 440 -35.26 13.27 48.44
CA TRP A 440 -36.51 12.49 48.39
C TRP A 440 -37.75 13.33 48.64
N ASP A 441 -37.66 14.31 49.54
CA ASP A 441 -38.78 15.19 49.89
C ASP A 441 -39.20 16.04 48.69
N GLU A 442 -38.24 16.51 47.91
CA GLU A 442 -38.51 17.22 46.66
C GLU A 442 -39.02 16.30 45.55
N LEU A 443 -38.57 15.04 45.50
CA LEU A 443 -39.03 14.06 44.52
C LEU A 443 -40.53 13.77 44.70
N ASP A 444 -40.97 13.48 45.93
CA ASP A 444 -42.38 13.22 46.23
C ASP A 444 -43.26 14.45 45.93
N LYS A 445 -42.82 15.64 46.35
CA LYS A 445 -43.52 16.90 46.04
C LYS A 445 -43.62 17.14 44.54
N PHE A 446 -42.54 16.93 43.79
CA PHE A 446 -42.49 17.17 42.36
C PHE A 446 -43.39 16.18 41.58
N MET A 447 -43.36 14.90 41.94
CA MET A 447 -44.25 13.88 41.38
C MET A 447 -45.72 14.23 41.63
N GLN A 448 -46.04 14.58 42.88
CA GLN A 448 -47.40 14.98 43.24
C GLN A 448 -47.84 16.25 42.51
N GLU A 449 -46.97 17.23 42.27
CA GLU A 449 -47.33 18.47 41.59
C GLU A 449 -47.57 18.28 40.08
N LYS A 450 -46.69 17.54 39.41
CA LYS A 450 -46.74 17.41 37.94
C LYS A 450 -47.73 16.36 37.45
N ASN A 451 -48.01 15.32 38.22
CA ASN A 451 -48.98 14.29 37.85
C ASN A 451 -50.42 14.56 38.35
N LYS A 452 -50.74 15.77 38.87
CA LYS A 452 -52.11 16.08 39.38
C LYS A 452 -53.22 16.00 38.34
N LYS A 453 -52.94 16.45 37.11
CA LYS A 453 -53.95 16.61 36.05
C LYS A 453 -53.81 15.61 34.92
N SER A 454 -52.57 15.25 34.58
CA SER A 454 -52.23 14.25 33.56
C SER A 454 -50.94 13.57 33.98
N ILE A 455 -50.82 12.27 33.73
CA ILE A 455 -49.61 11.51 34.02
C ILE A 455 -48.57 11.87 32.96
N ILE A 456 -47.68 12.80 33.30
CA ILE A 456 -46.59 13.22 32.40
C ILE A 456 -45.32 12.43 32.73
N ILE A 457 -45.13 12.10 34.01
CA ILE A 457 -44.01 11.32 34.52
C ILE A 457 -44.49 9.88 34.76
N PRO A 458 -44.04 8.89 33.98
CA PRO A 458 -44.44 7.50 34.16
C PRO A 458 -43.91 6.95 35.49
N TYR A 459 -44.82 6.52 36.37
CA TYR A 459 -44.49 6.00 37.69
C TYR A 459 -43.61 4.74 37.63
N GLU A 460 -43.84 3.86 36.64
CA GLU A 460 -43.02 2.66 36.40
C GLU A 460 -41.56 3.01 36.17
N LEU A 461 -41.29 3.99 35.29
CA LEU A 461 -39.93 4.41 34.96
C LEU A 461 -39.23 5.04 36.17
N VAL A 462 -39.97 5.77 37.03
CA VAL A 462 -39.41 6.31 38.28
C VAL A 462 -39.09 5.19 39.27
N ALA A 463 -39.97 4.19 39.39
CA ALA A 463 -39.74 3.04 40.24
C ALA A 463 -38.51 2.24 39.77
N GLU A 464 -38.34 2.01 38.46
CA GLU A 464 -37.13 1.41 37.89
C GLU A 464 -35.86 2.21 38.21
N LEU A 465 -35.92 3.54 38.11
CA LEU A 465 -34.78 4.39 38.47
C LEU A 465 -34.44 4.31 39.96
N LEU A 466 -35.43 4.13 40.84
CA LEU A 466 -35.23 3.93 42.27
C LEU A 466 -34.68 2.54 42.61
N PHE A 467 -35.15 1.50 41.92
CA PHE A 467 -34.57 0.15 42.05
C PHE A 467 -33.11 0.14 41.64
N LYS A 468 -32.75 0.83 40.54
CA LYS A 468 -31.35 1.01 40.12
C LYS A 468 -30.50 1.82 41.10
N ALA A 469 -31.12 2.57 42.01
CA ALA A 469 -30.46 3.36 43.03
C ALA A 469 -30.48 2.68 44.42
N ASP A 470 -30.78 1.37 44.47
CA ASP A 470 -30.89 0.57 45.69
C ASP A 470 -31.92 1.13 46.71
N GLN A 471 -33.03 1.66 46.21
CA GLN A 471 -34.14 2.21 47.02
C GLN A 471 -35.44 1.44 46.76
N GLU A 472 -35.44 0.14 47.09
CA GLU A 472 -36.54 -0.78 46.79
C GLU A 472 -37.87 -0.38 47.45
N GLU A 473 -37.87 -0.09 48.75
CA GLU A 473 -39.08 0.28 49.49
C GLU A 473 -39.78 1.51 48.87
N ARG A 474 -39.00 2.46 48.36
CA ARG A 474 -39.52 3.66 47.74
C ARG A 474 -40.01 3.43 46.32
N GLY A 475 -39.29 2.60 45.55
CA GLY A 475 -39.78 2.13 44.25
C GLY A 475 -41.15 1.47 44.36
N ILE A 476 -41.32 0.59 45.35
CA ILE A 476 -42.61 -0.05 45.67
C ILE A 476 -43.65 1.00 46.07
N SER A 477 -43.29 1.95 46.94
CA SER A 477 -44.21 3.01 47.37
C SER A 477 -44.73 3.88 46.22
N ILE A 478 -43.91 4.13 45.19
CA ILE A 478 -44.29 4.88 43.99
C ILE A 478 -45.22 4.04 43.11
N LEU A 479 -44.97 2.74 42.95
CA LEU A 479 -45.86 1.84 42.22
C LEU A 479 -47.24 1.72 42.89
N MET A 480 -47.29 1.71 44.23
CA MET A 480 -48.56 1.70 44.98
C MET A 480 -49.38 3.00 44.80
N LYS A 481 -48.72 4.12 44.46
CA LYS A 481 -49.34 5.43 44.21
C LYS A 481 -49.81 5.60 42.76
N MET A 482 -49.71 4.58 41.91
CA MET A 482 -50.15 4.67 40.52
C MET A 482 -51.68 4.80 40.41
N PRO A 483 -52.18 5.71 39.55
CA PRO A 483 -53.62 5.91 39.38
C PRO A 483 -54.30 4.72 38.68
N ASP A 484 -53.59 4.01 37.79
CA ASP A 484 -54.07 2.73 37.26
C ASP A 484 -53.73 1.59 38.22
N VAL A 485 -54.74 1.20 38.98
CA VAL A 485 -54.69 0.14 39.99
C VAL A 485 -54.42 -1.24 39.36
N GLU A 486 -54.90 -1.51 38.15
CA GLU A 486 -54.73 -2.82 37.51
C GLU A 486 -53.30 -3.01 37.00
N GLU A 487 -52.76 -1.99 36.34
CA GLU A 487 -51.37 -1.95 35.89
C GLU A 487 -50.40 -1.94 37.09
N SER A 488 -50.73 -1.23 38.17
CA SER A 488 -50.01 -1.28 39.45
C SER A 488 -49.93 -2.66 40.06
N CYS A 489 -51.04 -3.37 40.16
CA CYS A 489 -51.02 -4.70 40.74
C CYS A 489 -50.23 -5.67 39.85
N ARG A 490 -50.40 -5.60 38.51
CA ARG A 490 -49.65 -6.45 37.57
C ARG A 490 -48.15 -6.20 37.62
N THR A 491 -47.72 -4.95 37.67
CA THR A 491 -46.28 -4.59 37.77
C THR A 491 -45.67 -5.03 39.10
N LEU A 492 -46.37 -4.83 40.22
CA LEU A 492 -45.93 -5.29 41.54
C LEU A 492 -45.80 -6.82 41.62
N ILE A 493 -46.71 -7.58 40.99
CA ILE A 493 -46.61 -9.05 40.90
C ILE A 493 -45.41 -9.47 40.06
N ARG A 494 -45.15 -8.80 38.92
CA ARG A 494 -43.98 -9.07 38.07
C ARG A 494 -42.66 -8.84 38.81
N ILE A 495 -42.61 -7.86 39.70
CA ILE A 495 -41.44 -7.53 40.52
C ILE A 495 -41.34 -8.47 41.76
N GLY A 496 -42.29 -9.39 41.95
CA GLY A 496 -42.30 -10.36 43.05
C GLY A 496 -42.89 -9.81 44.36
N GLN A 497 -43.34 -8.56 44.38
CA GLN A 497 -43.92 -7.87 45.55
C GLN A 497 -45.44 -8.10 45.61
N GLN A 498 -45.82 -9.37 45.79
CA GLN A 498 -47.21 -9.82 45.73
C GLN A 498 -48.06 -9.32 46.91
N SER A 499 -47.47 -9.18 48.10
CA SER A 499 -48.14 -8.64 49.29
C SER A 499 -48.56 -7.18 49.09
N SER A 500 -47.68 -6.35 48.53
CA SER A 500 -47.99 -4.96 48.17
C SER A 500 -49.03 -4.86 47.06
N ALA A 501 -49.03 -5.77 46.07
CA ALA A 501 -50.04 -5.82 45.03
C ALA A 501 -51.46 -6.09 45.60
N VAL A 502 -51.57 -7.05 46.52
CA VAL A 502 -52.82 -7.33 47.24
C VAL A 502 -53.29 -6.10 48.04
N GLN A 503 -52.36 -5.42 48.71
CA GLN A 503 -52.67 -4.23 49.49
C GLN A 503 -53.19 -3.06 48.63
N VAL A 504 -52.65 -2.87 47.42
CA VAL A 504 -53.13 -1.86 46.47
C VAL A 504 -54.56 -2.14 46.00
N ALA A 505 -54.88 -3.40 45.71
CA ALA A 505 -56.22 -3.80 45.29
C ALA A 505 -57.25 -3.68 46.43
N ILE A 506 -56.85 -4.02 47.67
CA ILE A 506 -57.65 -3.84 48.89
C ILE A 506 -57.92 -2.36 49.17
N ASN A 507 -56.88 -1.51 49.15
CA ASN A 507 -56.99 -0.09 49.47
C ASN A 507 -57.91 0.65 48.48
N ASN A 508 -57.93 0.24 47.22
CA ASN A 508 -58.78 0.82 46.18
C ASN A 508 -60.15 0.12 46.03
N LYS A 509 -60.49 -0.85 46.90
CA LYS A 509 -61.77 -1.57 46.93
C LYS A 509 -62.16 -2.24 45.61
N LYS A 510 -61.20 -2.67 44.78
CA LYS A 510 -61.45 -3.35 43.49
C LYS A 510 -61.52 -4.87 43.69
N ILE A 511 -62.71 -5.36 44.06
CA ILE A 511 -62.94 -6.78 44.38
C ILE A 511 -62.73 -7.70 43.17
N GLN A 512 -63.14 -7.28 41.96
CA GLN A 512 -63.01 -8.09 40.75
C GLN A 512 -61.53 -8.32 40.36
N LEU A 513 -60.68 -7.30 40.53
CA LEU A 513 -59.24 -7.38 40.32
C LEU A 513 -58.55 -8.35 41.29
N LEU A 514 -59.06 -8.48 42.53
CA LEU A 514 -58.55 -9.46 43.50
C LEU A 514 -58.85 -10.90 43.05
N TYR A 515 -59.99 -11.15 42.41
CA TYR A 515 -60.31 -12.46 41.83
C TYR A 515 -59.41 -12.77 40.63
N ASP A 516 -59.16 -11.80 39.76
CA ASP A 516 -58.33 -11.96 38.56
C ASP A 516 -56.86 -12.26 38.91
N ILE A 517 -56.37 -11.64 39.98
CA ILE A 517 -54.98 -11.76 40.44
C ILE A 517 -54.77 -12.98 41.35
N ARG A 518 -55.84 -13.57 41.90
CA ARG A 518 -55.78 -14.71 42.83
C ARG A 518 -54.94 -15.88 42.31
N GLY A 519 -55.01 -16.17 41.01
CA GLY A 519 -54.24 -17.24 40.37
C GLY A 519 -52.75 -16.92 40.12
N LEU A 520 -52.35 -15.66 40.27
CA LEU A 520 -50.98 -15.17 40.00
C LEU A 520 -50.18 -14.92 41.29
N ILE A 521 -50.79 -15.08 42.46
CA ILE A 521 -50.15 -14.93 43.77
C ILE A 521 -49.71 -16.30 44.25
N PHE A 522 -48.43 -16.42 44.62
CA PHE A 522 -47.81 -17.65 45.10
C PHE A 522 -47.31 -17.54 46.54
N ASP A 523 -47.03 -16.33 47.02
CA ASP A 523 -46.61 -16.04 48.40
C ASP A 523 -47.75 -16.34 49.40
N ASN A 524 -47.45 -17.15 50.41
CA ASN A 524 -48.39 -17.58 51.44
C ASN A 524 -48.91 -16.40 52.28
N SER A 525 -48.09 -15.38 52.49
CA SER A 525 -48.48 -14.18 53.26
C SER A 525 -49.49 -13.33 52.49
N ALA A 526 -49.26 -13.12 51.19
CA ALA A 526 -50.14 -12.39 50.29
C ALA A 526 -51.46 -13.14 50.05
N LYS A 527 -51.42 -14.49 49.94
CA LYS A 527 -52.62 -15.33 49.86
C LYS A 527 -53.48 -15.22 51.10
N ALA A 528 -52.89 -15.30 52.29
CA ALA A 528 -53.62 -15.16 53.54
C ALA A 528 -54.33 -13.80 53.65
N LEU A 529 -53.64 -12.71 53.28
CA LEU A 529 -54.23 -11.35 53.23
C LEU A 529 -55.40 -11.26 52.24
N LEU A 530 -55.23 -11.82 51.04
CA LEU A 530 -56.27 -11.83 50.01
C LEU A 530 -57.50 -12.65 50.44
N GLU A 531 -57.32 -13.85 51.00
CA GLU A 531 -58.42 -14.72 51.42
C GLU A 531 -59.16 -14.17 52.66
N THR A 532 -58.44 -13.51 53.56
CA THR A 532 -59.04 -12.81 54.71
C THR A 532 -59.95 -11.67 54.24
N TYR A 533 -59.51 -10.90 53.22
CA TYR A 533 -60.31 -9.79 52.70
C TYR A 533 -61.50 -10.25 51.83
N LEU A 534 -61.33 -11.31 51.04
CA LEU A 534 -62.42 -11.87 50.24
C LEU A 534 -63.50 -12.54 51.12
N SER A 535 -63.11 -13.22 52.20
CA SER A 535 -64.07 -13.83 53.14
C SER A 535 -64.86 -12.80 53.96
N GLN A 536 -64.26 -11.64 54.27
CA GLN A 536 -64.95 -10.54 54.95
C GLN A 536 -65.97 -9.80 54.07
N ASN A 537 -65.82 -9.82 52.74
CA ASN A 537 -66.71 -9.15 51.77
C ASN A 537 -67.65 -10.11 51.02
N GLN A 538 -67.76 -11.38 51.45
CA GLN A 538 -68.71 -12.38 50.93
C GLN A 538 -70.08 -12.36 51.65
N LYS A 539 -70.32 -11.36 52.51
CA LYS A 539 -71.63 -10.99 53.05
C LYS A 539 -72.06 -9.68 52.43
#